data_AF-A0A9E0Y3W6-F1
#
_entry.id   AF-A0A9E0Y3W6-F1
#
_cell.length_a   1.000
_cell.length_b   1.000
_cell.length_c   1.000
_cell.angle_alpha   90.00
_cell.angle_beta   90.00
_cell.angle_gamma   90.00
#
_symmetry.space_group_name_H-M   'P 1'
#
loop_
_entity.id
_entity.type
_entity.pdbx_description
1 polymer ?
#
loop_
_entity_poly.entity_id
_entity_poly.type
_entity_poly.pdbx_seq_one_letter_code
_entity_poly.pdbx_strand_id
1 'polypeptide(L)'
;MKSLKSVLLTAALTVGAFGAVTYTACTKDACKDVVCKNGGTCVSGSCVCPTGFQGTNCQTKSFFGSWKGSDQCTSGTYNNITVTLAPGSTDSSSVIVTNPGGFGASVTVNGTLSSDAKTIAISNQSVGGGRNMTGTMSLVSATSFNITYTVTPATGTADNCNGSYTKQ
;
A
#
# COMPACT_ATOMS: atom_id res chain seq x y z
N MET A 1 -39.34 -54.66 27.87
CA MET A 1 -38.99 -54.25 26.48
C MET A 1 -39.26 -52.77 26.15
N LYS A 2 -40.24 -52.08 26.77
CA LYS A 2 -40.52 -50.65 26.47
C LYS A 2 -39.45 -49.69 27.03
N SER A 3 -38.96 -49.96 28.23
CA SER A 3 -37.92 -49.16 28.91
C SER A 3 -36.54 -49.22 28.24
N LEU A 4 -36.17 -50.36 27.65
CA LEU A 4 -34.89 -50.52 26.93
C LEU A 4 -34.87 -49.73 25.61
N LYS A 5 -35.99 -49.68 24.89
CA LYS A 5 -36.13 -48.88 23.65
C LYS A 5 -36.03 -47.38 23.94
N SER A 6 -36.62 -46.91 25.04
CA SER A 6 -36.52 -45.51 25.46
C SER A 6 -35.10 -45.13 25.90
N VAL A 7 -34.35 -46.03 26.55
CA VAL A 7 -32.94 -45.80 26.95
C VAL A 7 -32.00 -45.74 25.74
N LEU A 8 -32.20 -46.64 24.77
CA LEU A 8 -31.42 -46.62 23.52
C LEU A 8 -31.68 -45.36 22.69
N LEU A 9 -32.93 -44.89 22.66
CA LEU A 9 -33.31 -43.68 21.94
C LEU A 9 -32.70 -42.41 22.56
N THR A 10 -32.71 -42.29 23.90
CA THR A 10 -32.08 -41.15 24.58
C THR A 10 -30.55 -41.18 24.45
N ALA A 11 -29.91 -42.34 24.55
CA ALA A 11 -28.47 -42.48 24.34
C ALA A 11 -28.04 -42.12 22.91
N ALA A 12 -28.82 -42.52 21.90
CA ALA A 12 -28.53 -42.16 20.52
C ALA A 12 -28.68 -40.65 20.26
N LEU A 13 -29.69 -40.00 20.87
CA LEU A 13 -29.89 -38.56 20.77
C LEU A 13 -28.76 -37.77 21.46
N THR A 14 -28.28 -38.21 22.63
CA THR A 14 -27.18 -37.53 23.32
C THR A 14 -25.85 -37.70 22.57
N VAL A 15 -25.54 -38.90 22.05
CA VAL A 15 -24.34 -39.13 21.24
C VAL A 15 -24.40 -38.33 19.93
N GLY A 16 -25.56 -38.29 19.26
CA GLY A 16 -25.74 -37.48 18.05
C GLY A 16 -25.55 -35.98 18.30
N ALA A 17 -26.08 -35.46 19.42
CA ALA A 17 -25.92 -34.06 19.81
C ALA A 17 -24.46 -33.72 20.15
N PHE A 18 -23.78 -34.56 20.93
CA PHE A 18 -22.36 -34.37 21.25
C PHE A 18 -21.47 -34.49 20.01
N GLY A 19 -21.76 -35.43 19.11
CA GLY A 19 -21.03 -35.58 17.85
C GLY A 19 -21.17 -34.37 16.91
N ALA A 20 -22.36 -33.76 16.84
CA ALA A 20 -22.56 -32.53 16.09
C ALA A 20 -21.78 -31.35 16.69
N VAL A 21 -21.79 -31.20 18.02
CA VAL A 21 -21.04 -30.14 18.72
C VAL A 21 -19.53 -30.31 18.52
N THR A 22 -18.98 -31.51 18.66
CA THR A 22 -17.55 -31.76 18.46
C THR A 22 -17.11 -31.58 17.00
N TYR A 23 -17.96 -31.95 16.03
CA TYR A 23 -17.69 -31.71 14.61
C TYR A 23 -17.61 -30.20 14.29
N THR A 24 -18.55 -29.40 14.78
CA THR A 24 -18.52 -27.93 14.62
C THR A 24 -17.36 -27.27 15.38
N ALA A 25 -16.88 -27.87 16.47
CA ALA A 25 -15.70 -27.40 17.18
C ALA A 25 -14.38 -27.69 16.42
N CYS A 26 -14.39 -28.64 15.48
CA CYS A 26 -13.21 -29.01 14.68
C CYS A 26 -12.98 -28.12 13.44
N THR A 27 -13.90 -27.23 13.09
CA THR A 27 -13.66 -26.22 12.05
C THR A 27 -12.79 -25.10 12.62
N LYS A 28 -11.47 -25.22 12.47
CA LYS A 28 -10.52 -24.16 12.87
C LYS A 28 -10.73 -22.95 11.97
N ASP A 29 -11.31 -21.88 12.52
CA ASP A 29 -11.33 -20.58 11.88
C ASP A 29 -9.88 -20.09 11.71
N ALA A 30 -9.42 -20.09 10.46
CA ALA A 30 -8.07 -19.68 10.09
C ALA A 30 -7.81 -18.20 10.38
N CYS A 31 -8.86 -17.38 10.49
CA CYS A 31 -8.77 -15.94 10.73
C CYS A 31 -8.94 -15.54 12.20
N LYS A 32 -9.23 -16.48 13.10
CA LYS A 32 -9.48 -16.20 14.52
C LYS A 32 -8.36 -15.39 15.19
N ASP A 33 -7.11 -15.69 14.85
CA ASP A 33 -5.92 -15.07 15.44
C ASP A 33 -5.17 -14.14 14.47
N VAL A 34 -5.77 -13.82 13.31
CA VAL A 34 -5.14 -13.01 12.25
C VAL A 34 -5.66 -11.58 12.29
N VAL A 35 -4.77 -10.63 12.53
CA VAL A 35 -5.10 -9.20 12.61
C VAL A 35 -4.57 -8.46 11.39
N CYS A 36 -5.46 -8.13 10.46
CA CYS A 36 -5.15 -7.29 9.30
C CYS A 36 -5.30 -5.80 9.66
N LYS A 37 -4.30 -4.99 9.34
CA LYS A 37 -4.30 -3.53 9.55
C LYS A 37 -4.83 -2.79 8.32
N ASN A 38 -5.09 -1.50 8.49
CA ASN A 38 -5.37 -0.55 7.39
C ASN A 38 -6.47 -1.02 6.41
N GLY A 39 -7.52 -1.65 6.93
CA GLY A 39 -8.65 -2.14 6.13
C GLY A 39 -8.38 -3.43 5.35
N GLY A 40 -7.31 -4.17 5.68
CA GLY A 40 -7.09 -5.51 5.14
C GLY A 40 -8.15 -6.52 5.58
N THR A 41 -8.45 -7.50 4.72
CA THR A 41 -9.43 -8.55 4.99
C THR A 41 -8.73 -9.89 5.16
N CYS A 42 -9.03 -10.65 6.22
CA CYS A 42 -8.49 -11.99 6.36
C CYS A 42 -9.26 -12.98 5.47
N VAL A 43 -8.52 -13.74 4.66
CA VAL A 43 -9.03 -14.83 3.82
C VAL A 43 -8.14 -16.05 4.05
N SER A 44 -8.73 -17.14 4.53
CA SER A 44 -8.03 -18.41 4.80
C SER A 44 -6.76 -18.25 5.67
N GLY A 45 -6.81 -17.34 6.66
CA GLY A 45 -5.69 -17.08 7.57
C GLY A 45 -4.59 -16.17 7.02
N SER A 46 -4.81 -15.53 5.86
CA SER A 46 -3.88 -14.55 5.29
C SER A 46 -4.58 -13.22 5.01
N CYS A 47 -3.89 -12.10 5.22
CA CYS A 47 -4.45 -10.79 4.93
C CYS A 47 -4.38 -10.44 3.44
N VAL A 48 -5.53 -10.07 2.88
CA VAL A 48 -5.65 -9.40 1.58
C VAL A 48 -5.58 -7.90 1.81
N CYS A 49 -4.53 -7.27 1.29
CA CYS A 49 -4.26 -5.85 1.52
C CYS A 49 -4.86 -4.95 0.44
N PRO A 50 -5.40 -3.78 0.81
CA PRO A 50 -5.74 -2.73 -0.17
C PRO A 50 -4.46 -2.24 -0.88
N THR A 51 -4.59 -1.72 -2.11
CA THR A 51 -3.45 -1.31 -2.97
C THR A 51 -2.41 -0.41 -2.29
N GLY A 52 -2.85 0.50 -1.39
CA GLY A 52 -1.98 1.41 -0.64
C GLY A 52 -1.14 0.75 0.46
N PHE A 53 -1.40 -0.52 0.77
CA PHE A 53 -0.76 -1.25 1.86
C PHE A 53 -0.24 -2.62 1.43
N GLN A 54 0.78 -3.09 2.14
CA GLN A 54 1.44 -4.37 1.93
C GLN A 54 1.97 -4.94 3.25
N GLY A 55 2.52 -6.16 3.16
CA GLY A 55 3.03 -6.92 4.31
C GLY A 55 2.00 -7.93 4.83
N THR A 56 2.46 -8.88 5.65
CA THR A 56 1.65 -10.00 6.15
C THR A 56 0.35 -9.56 6.82
N ASN A 57 0.37 -8.39 7.48
CA ASN A 57 -0.78 -7.83 8.18
C ASN A 57 -1.17 -6.46 7.59
N CYS A 58 -0.80 -6.14 6.35
CA CYS A 58 -1.09 -4.86 5.70
C CYS A 58 -0.59 -3.62 6.46
N GLN A 59 0.48 -3.76 7.23
CA GLN A 59 1.01 -2.72 8.12
C GLN A 59 1.87 -1.67 7.40
N THR A 60 2.39 -1.99 6.21
CA THR A 60 3.38 -1.17 5.51
C THR A 60 2.72 -0.46 4.33
N LYS A 61 3.01 0.83 4.12
CA LYS A 61 2.53 1.59 2.97
C LYS A 61 3.28 1.19 1.70
N SER A 62 2.55 0.91 0.62
CA SER A 62 3.12 0.36 -0.63
C SER A 62 4.07 1.33 -1.34
N PHE A 63 3.92 2.64 -1.16
CA PHE A 63 4.83 3.64 -1.75
C PHE A 63 6.27 3.57 -1.25
N PHE A 64 6.53 3.11 -0.02
CA PHE A 64 7.88 3.19 0.51
C PHE A 64 8.81 2.18 -0.16
N GLY A 65 10.00 2.64 -0.53
CA GLY A 65 11.01 1.86 -1.26
C GLY A 65 11.71 2.63 -2.37
N SER A 66 12.48 1.91 -3.17
CA SER A 66 13.17 2.41 -4.37
C SER A 66 12.36 2.08 -5.62
N TRP A 67 12.33 3.01 -6.57
CA TRP A 67 11.49 2.97 -7.75
C TRP A 67 12.28 3.39 -8.97
N LYS A 68 12.19 2.62 -10.05
CA LYS A 68 12.89 2.91 -11.30
C LYS A 68 11.90 3.17 -12.41
N GLY A 69 12.15 4.21 -13.20
CA GLY A 69 11.21 4.67 -14.22
C GLY A 69 11.78 5.66 -15.21
N SER A 70 10.87 6.33 -15.89
CA SER A 70 11.14 7.35 -16.89
C SER A 70 10.11 8.46 -16.82
N ASP A 71 10.53 9.68 -17.11
CA ASP A 71 9.68 10.86 -17.19
C ASP A 71 9.63 11.37 -18.64
N GLN A 72 8.42 11.67 -19.10
CA GLN A 72 8.15 12.37 -20.35
C GLN A 72 7.78 13.81 -20.00
N CYS A 73 8.67 14.73 -20.33
CA CYS A 73 8.50 16.16 -20.10
C CYS A 73 8.31 16.91 -21.41
N THR A 74 7.79 18.13 -21.35
CA THR A 74 7.71 19.01 -22.53
C THR A 74 9.09 19.34 -23.09
N SER A 75 10.13 19.35 -22.23
CA SER A 75 11.53 19.53 -22.63
C SER A 75 12.20 18.28 -23.21
N GLY A 76 11.64 17.09 -23.00
CA GLY A 76 12.21 15.84 -23.49
C GLY A 76 11.92 14.62 -22.63
N THR A 77 12.55 13.50 -22.98
CA THR A 77 12.41 12.22 -22.29
C THR A 77 13.62 11.95 -21.40
N TYR A 78 13.37 11.56 -20.16
CA TYR A 78 14.38 11.19 -19.17
C TYR A 78 14.17 9.75 -18.72
N ASN A 79 15.15 8.88 -18.98
CA ASN A 79 15.06 7.44 -18.71
C ASN A 79 15.96 7.04 -17.55
N ASN A 80 15.72 5.85 -16.99
CA ASN A 80 16.58 5.22 -15.99
C ASN A 80 16.72 6.07 -14.71
N ILE A 81 15.63 6.75 -14.32
CA ILE A 81 15.56 7.53 -13.08
C ILE A 81 15.24 6.57 -11.93
N THR A 82 15.98 6.70 -10.83
CA THR A 82 15.68 6.00 -9.58
C THR A 82 15.23 7.02 -8.53
N VAL A 83 14.00 6.87 -8.02
CA VAL A 83 13.41 7.69 -6.96
C VAL A 83 13.28 6.84 -5.71
N THR A 84 13.60 7.40 -4.55
CA THR A 84 13.39 6.73 -3.26
C THR A 84 12.32 7.47 -2.46
N LEU A 85 11.35 6.71 -1.94
CA LEU A 85 10.26 7.21 -1.12
C LEU A 85 10.40 6.63 0.30
N ALA A 86 10.54 7.51 1.29
CA ALA A 86 10.71 7.12 2.69
C ALA A 86 9.75 7.89 3.62
N PRO A 87 9.40 7.35 4.80
CA PRO A 87 8.66 8.12 5.80
C PRO A 87 9.44 9.37 6.24
N GLY A 88 8.80 10.52 6.23
CA GLY A 88 9.35 11.78 6.76
C GLY A 88 9.00 12.07 8.21
N SER A 89 8.13 11.27 8.82
CA SER A 89 7.71 11.38 10.22
C SER A 89 7.27 10.02 10.77
N THR A 90 7.06 9.94 12.09
CA THR A 90 6.54 8.74 12.78
C THR A 90 5.18 8.31 12.24
N ASP A 91 4.30 9.27 11.98
CA ASP A 91 2.93 9.01 11.51
C ASP A 91 2.91 8.63 10.02
N SER A 92 4.06 8.74 9.35
CA SER A 92 4.28 8.35 7.95
C SER A 92 3.31 9.02 6.96
N SER A 93 2.69 10.13 7.35
CA SER A 93 1.87 11.00 6.51
C SER A 93 2.75 11.96 5.71
N SER A 94 3.89 12.34 6.27
CA SER A 94 4.99 12.99 5.55
C SER A 94 5.82 11.93 4.82
N VAL A 95 6.17 12.21 3.56
CA VAL A 95 7.02 11.37 2.73
C VAL A 95 8.22 12.19 2.29
N ILE A 96 9.43 11.65 2.44
CA ILE A 96 10.62 12.21 1.82
C ILE A 96 10.78 11.55 0.45
N VAL A 97 10.83 12.38 -0.59
CA VAL A 97 11.07 11.98 -1.98
C VAL A 97 12.50 12.37 -2.33
N THR A 98 13.36 11.39 -2.58
CA THR A 98 14.75 11.62 -2.99
C THR A 98 14.92 11.42 -4.48
N ASN A 99 15.70 12.29 -5.12
CA ASN A 99 15.92 12.35 -6.57
C ASN A 99 14.61 12.51 -7.39
N PRO A 100 13.66 13.38 -6.99
CA PRO A 100 12.44 13.56 -7.76
C PRO A 100 12.80 14.00 -9.19
N GLY A 101 12.13 13.44 -10.21
CA GLY A 101 12.36 13.85 -11.61
C GLY A 101 13.79 13.67 -12.13
N GLY A 102 14.66 12.95 -11.42
CA GLY A 102 16.08 12.83 -11.78
C GLY A 102 16.95 14.05 -11.46
N PHE A 103 16.52 14.97 -10.58
CA PHE A 103 17.30 16.19 -10.24
C PHE A 103 18.62 15.95 -9.48
N GLY A 104 18.90 14.72 -9.06
CA GLY A 104 20.11 14.28 -8.38
C GLY A 104 19.82 13.62 -7.03
N ALA A 105 20.67 12.68 -6.63
CA ALA A 105 20.51 11.90 -5.40
C ALA A 105 20.53 12.74 -4.10
N SER A 106 21.08 13.95 -4.14
CA SER A 106 21.10 14.88 -3.01
C SER A 106 19.87 15.79 -2.95
N VAL A 107 19.01 15.79 -3.98
CA VAL A 107 17.79 16.59 -4.02
C VAL A 107 16.67 15.83 -3.33
N THR A 108 16.02 16.48 -2.36
CA THR A 108 14.87 15.93 -1.65
C THR A 108 13.72 16.92 -1.63
N VAL A 109 12.48 16.41 -1.70
CA VAL A 109 11.25 17.19 -1.48
C VAL A 109 10.33 16.42 -0.55
N ASN A 110 9.46 17.14 0.15
CA ASN A 110 8.48 16.55 1.05
C ASN A 110 7.15 16.35 0.32
N GLY A 111 6.59 15.16 0.44
CA GLY A 111 5.25 14.81 -0.01
C GLY A 111 4.30 14.61 1.16
N THR A 112 3.01 14.81 0.93
CA THR A 112 1.94 14.45 1.87
C THR A 112 1.18 13.25 1.32
N LEU A 113 1.19 12.15 2.05
CA LEU A 113 0.50 10.91 1.71
C LEU A 113 -0.99 11.01 2.10
N SER A 114 -1.87 10.62 1.19
CA SER A 114 -3.30 10.50 1.45
C SER A 114 -3.62 9.43 2.50
N SER A 115 -4.80 9.53 3.13
CA SER A 115 -5.25 8.60 4.17
C SER A 115 -5.39 7.15 3.65
N ASP A 116 -5.72 6.96 2.38
CA ASP A 116 -5.79 5.65 1.72
C ASP A 116 -4.43 5.13 1.22
N ALA A 117 -3.36 5.90 1.43
CA ALA A 117 -1.99 5.63 1.01
C ALA A 117 -1.82 5.41 -0.51
N LYS A 118 -2.71 5.96 -1.35
CA LYS A 118 -2.65 5.81 -2.81
C LYS A 118 -2.10 7.02 -3.54
N THR A 119 -2.06 8.18 -2.92
CA THR A 119 -1.54 9.41 -3.54
C THR A 119 -0.56 10.14 -2.64
N ILE A 120 0.48 10.73 -3.23
CA ILE A 120 1.40 11.65 -2.56
C ILE A 120 1.33 12.99 -3.28
N ALA A 121 0.96 14.04 -2.57
CA ALA A 121 0.98 15.41 -3.09
C ALA A 121 2.31 16.08 -2.73
N ILE A 122 2.97 16.68 -3.72
CA ILE A 122 4.18 17.49 -3.54
C ILE A 122 3.79 18.95 -3.75
N SER A 123 3.82 19.72 -2.66
CA SER A 123 3.63 21.17 -2.71
C SER A 123 4.89 21.87 -3.24
N ASN A 124 4.74 23.13 -3.64
CA ASN A 124 5.78 23.91 -4.32
C ASN A 124 7.07 23.97 -3.48
N GLN A 125 8.11 23.29 -3.95
CA GLN A 125 9.39 23.14 -3.25
C GLN A 125 10.56 23.25 -4.21
N SER A 126 11.67 23.80 -3.73
CA SER A 126 12.89 23.94 -4.51
C SER A 126 13.52 22.58 -4.83
N VAL A 127 13.90 22.40 -6.09
CA VAL A 127 14.71 21.26 -6.58
C VAL A 127 16.11 21.70 -6.99
N GLY A 128 16.53 22.91 -6.59
CA GLY A 128 17.83 23.49 -6.90
C GLY A 128 17.90 24.18 -8.27
N GLY A 129 18.92 25.04 -8.42
CA GLY A 129 19.12 25.81 -9.66
C GLY A 129 18.03 26.84 -9.95
N GLY A 130 17.38 27.38 -8.91
CA GLY A 130 16.30 28.36 -9.06
C GLY A 130 15.01 27.78 -9.66
N ARG A 131 14.78 26.47 -9.52
CA ARG A 131 13.58 25.77 -9.99
C ARG A 131 12.82 25.22 -8.80
N ASN A 132 11.49 25.30 -8.88
CA ASN A 132 10.61 24.62 -7.94
C ASN A 132 9.81 23.54 -8.64
N MET A 133 9.38 22.51 -7.91
CA MET A 133 8.45 21.50 -8.40
C MET A 133 7.16 21.47 -7.60
N THR A 134 6.07 21.18 -8.28
CA THR A 134 4.78 20.76 -7.72
C THR A 134 4.34 19.50 -8.43
N GLY A 135 3.67 18.57 -7.74
CA GLY A 135 3.24 17.35 -8.41
C GLY A 135 2.42 16.42 -7.56
N THR A 136 2.02 15.31 -8.17
CA THR A 136 1.27 14.25 -7.51
C THR A 136 1.75 12.90 -8.02
N MET A 137 2.04 11.99 -7.10
CA MET A 137 2.28 10.57 -7.37
C MET A 137 1.03 9.79 -7.05
N SER A 138 0.67 8.80 -7.87
CA SER A 138 -0.50 7.93 -7.68
C SER A 138 -0.12 6.48 -7.93
N LEU A 139 -0.38 5.60 -6.96
CA LEU A 139 -0.21 4.16 -7.15
C LEU A 139 -1.17 3.66 -8.24
N VAL A 140 -0.62 2.90 -9.18
CA VAL A 140 -1.40 2.10 -10.14
C VAL A 140 -1.59 0.69 -9.58
N SER A 141 -0.56 0.15 -8.95
CA SER A 141 -0.57 -1.12 -8.22
C SER A 141 0.34 -1.02 -6.98
N ALA A 142 0.46 -2.10 -6.19
CA ALA A 142 1.42 -2.13 -5.09
C ALA A 142 2.91 -2.03 -5.54
N THR A 143 3.16 -2.24 -6.83
CA THR A 143 4.51 -2.28 -7.43
C THR A 143 4.71 -1.27 -8.57
N SER A 144 3.72 -0.42 -8.84
CA SER A 144 3.84 0.62 -9.87
C SER A 144 3.10 1.90 -9.48
N PHE A 145 3.68 3.05 -9.84
CA PHE A 145 3.03 4.35 -9.69
C PHE A 145 3.28 5.23 -10.91
N ASN A 146 2.39 6.19 -11.11
CA ASN A 146 2.59 7.30 -12.03
C ASN A 146 2.83 8.59 -11.25
N ILE A 147 3.67 9.48 -11.78
CA ILE A 147 3.86 10.83 -11.27
C ILE A 147 3.44 11.84 -12.35
N THR A 148 2.76 12.89 -11.96
CA THR A 148 2.55 14.08 -12.79
C THR A 148 3.06 15.28 -12.03
N TYR A 149 3.96 16.05 -12.62
CA TYR A 149 4.57 17.19 -11.95
C TYR A 149 4.92 18.31 -12.93
N THR A 150 5.04 19.52 -12.39
CA THR A 150 5.45 20.71 -13.12
C THR A 150 6.71 21.27 -12.45
N VAL A 151 7.70 21.60 -13.26
CA VAL A 151 8.93 22.26 -12.83
C VAL A 151 8.86 23.71 -13.29
N THR A 152 8.81 24.64 -12.35
CA THR A 152 8.72 26.07 -12.62
C THR A 152 10.09 26.71 -12.38
N PRO A 153 10.79 27.18 -13.43
CA PRO A 153 12.02 27.94 -13.27
C PRO A 153 11.75 29.38 -12.79
N ALA A 154 12.77 30.06 -12.29
CA ALA A 154 12.69 31.48 -11.91
C ALA A 154 12.37 32.40 -13.11
N THR A 155 12.79 32.00 -14.31
CA THR A 155 12.51 32.70 -15.57
C THR A 155 12.24 31.67 -16.68
N GLY A 156 11.39 32.01 -17.64
CA GLY A 156 11.00 31.13 -18.74
C GLY A 156 9.71 30.34 -18.49
N THR A 157 9.48 29.33 -19.32
CA THR A 157 8.27 28.50 -19.28
C THR A 157 8.44 27.31 -18.34
N ALA A 158 7.35 26.92 -17.67
CA ALA A 158 7.32 25.71 -16.87
C ALA A 158 7.42 24.45 -17.74
N ASP A 159 8.04 23.41 -17.19
CA ASP A 159 8.17 22.10 -17.83
C ASP A 159 7.19 21.12 -17.17
N ASN A 160 6.27 20.56 -17.97
CA ASN A 160 5.27 19.62 -17.47
C ASN A 160 5.70 18.20 -17.79
N CYS A 161 5.63 17.33 -16.79
CA CYS A 161 6.18 15.99 -16.85
C CYS A 161 5.18 14.94 -16.37
N ASN A 162 5.16 13.80 -17.06
CA ASN A 162 4.45 12.60 -16.67
C ASN A 162 5.43 11.43 -16.63
N GLY A 163 5.48 10.74 -15.50
CA GLY A 163 6.38 9.63 -15.26
C GLY A 163 5.68 8.36 -14.87
N SER A 164 6.33 7.23 -15.16
CA SER A 164 5.87 5.90 -14.78
C SER A 164 7.03 5.12 -14.17
N TYR A 165 6.79 4.55 -12.99
CA TYR A 165 7.81 3.93 -12.16
C TYR A 165 7.36 2.55 -11.67
N THR A 166 8.32 1.62 -11.62
CA THR A 166 8.15 0.28 -11.06
C THR A 166 9.06 0.09 -9.86
N LYS A 167 8.57 -0.61 -8.84
CA LYS A 167 9.31 -0.91 -7.61
C LYS A 167 10.54 -1.78 -7.92
N GLN A 168 11.67 -1.49 -7.28
CA GLN A 168 12.90 -2.28 -7.38
C GLN A 168 12.96 -3.40 -6.33
#